data_AF-A0AAU9Y2N2-F1
#
_entry.id   AF-A0AAU9Y2N2-F1
#
_cell.length_a   1.000
_cell.length_b   1.000
_cell.length_c   1.000
_cell.angle_alpha   90.00
_cell.angle_beta   90.00
_cell.angle_gamma   90.00
#
_symmetry.space_group_name_H-M   'P 1'
#
loop_
_entity.id
_entity.type
_entity.pdbx_description
1 polymer ?
#
loop_
_entity_poly.entity_id
_entity_poly.type
_entity_poly.pdbx_seq_one_letter_code
_entity_poly.pdbx_strand_id
1 'polypeptide(L)'
;MAPIVKTLPSYIKDCQNALEIFRDFCFLDQNKLIFTMDITSLYTVIPNDEGLRALKHFFDQRTVKEPSSETLLRLAELVLTLSCFSFGGNYYKQTDGVAMGTKMGPSYANLFVGFIEHQFFSQYHGPKPELHGRYIDDCIGATSSTKEELTQFITAVNSFHPALKYTWEISDTSLAFLDIKISIEGNGLCTSVYYKPTDSHSYLLYSSSQPSHVKNSIPFSQFLRLRRLCSDDSDFSVKSEAMCQFFDKRGYPVSVVQAGYHRAQQIDRQAALQTAEKETSDSEIQRLALSFRNPHLFHSNVTKT
;
A
#
# COMPACT_ATOMS: atom_id res chain seq x y z
N MET A 1 -9.02 -15.31 -1.08
CA MET A 1 -9.28 -13.85 -1.01
C MET A 1 -8.27 -13.04 -1.82
N ALA A 2 -6.97 -13.24 -1.67
CA ALA A 2 -5.95 -12.47 -2.41
C ALA A 2 -6.14 -12.35 -3.95
N PRO A 3 -6.59 -13.39 -4.69
CA PRO A 3 -6.86 -13.26 -6.12
C PRO A 3 -8.04 -12.33 -6.44
N ILE A 4 -9.05 -12.30 -5.56
CA ILE A 4 -10.26 -11.47 -5.72
C ILE A 4 -9.93 -10.00 -5.49
N VAL A 5 -9.05 -9.69 -4.52
CA VAL A 5 -8.64 -8.31 -4.24
C VAL A 5 -8.06 -7.64 -5.49
N LYS A 6 -7.32 -8.41 -6.32
CA LYS A 6 -6.71 -7.91 -7.55
C LYS A 6 -7.71 -7.54 -8.65
N THR A 7 -8.97 -7.95 -8.53
CA THR A 7 -10.00 -7.62 -9.52
C THR A 7 -10.74 -6.32 -9.19
N LEU A 8 -10.44 -5.68 -8.06
CA LEU A 8 -11.04 -4.40 -7.71
C LEU A 8 -10.49 -3.30 -8.62
N PRO A 9 -11.34 -2.41 -9.18
CA PRO A 9 -10.89 -1.36 -10.10
C PRO A 9 -9.88 -0.37 -9.50
N SER A 10 -10.02 -0.09 -8.19
CA SER A 10 -9.15 0.82 -7.45
C SER A 10 -7.85 0.16 -6.96
N TYR A 11 -7.64 -1.14 -7.16
CA TYR A 11 -6.56 -1.85 -6.48
C TYR A 11 -5.17 -1.47 -7.01
N ILE A 12 -4.32 -0.96 -6.11
CA ILE A 12 -2.89 -0.81 -6.31
C ILE A 12 -2.18 -1.93 -5.55
N LYS A 13 -1.36 -2.71 -6.27
CA LYS A 13 -0.67 -3.87 -5.68
C LYS A 13 0.49 -3.52 -4.77
N ASP A 14 1.30 -2.55 -5.18
CA ASP A 14 2.53 -2.11 -4.54
C ASP A 14 3.01 -0.81 -5.20
N CYS A 15 4.10 -0.23 -4.69
CA CYS A 15 4.67 1.00 -5.25
C CYS A 15 5.06 0.85 -6.72
N GLN A 16 5.49 -0.34 -7.17
CA GLN A 16 5.91 -0.54 -8.56
C GLN A 16 4.71 -0.47 -9.51
N ASN A 17 3.59 -1.10 -9.15
CA ASN A 17 2.34 -0.97 -9.88
C ASN A 17 1.81 0.48 -9.86
N ALA A 18 1.97 1.20 -8.74
CA ALA A 18 1.64 2.63 -8.70
C ALA A 18 2.48 3.46 -9.70
N LEU A 19 3.78 3.18 -9.80
CA LEU A 19 4.67 3.87 -10.76
C LEU A 19 4.27 3.62 -12.22
N GLU A 20 3.81 2.41 -12.55
CA GLU A 20 3.27 2.09 -13.89
C GLU A 20 2.02 2.91 -14.19
N ILE A 21 1.08 2.97 -13.24
CA ILE A 21 -0.14 3.76 -13.36
C ILE A 21 0.18 5.25 -13.56
N PHE A 22 1.12 5.81 -12.79
CA PHE A 22 1.49 7.22 -12.91
C PHE A 22 2.23 7.54 -14.21
N ARG A 23 3.01 6.58 -14.73
CA ARG A 23 3.71 6.73 -16.02
C ARG A 23 2.72 6.81 -17.18
N ASP A 24 1.67 6.01 -17.13
CA ASP A 24 0.71 5.88 -18.24
C ASP A 24 -0.42 6.93 -18.14
N PHE A 25 -0.49 7.67 -17.03
CA PHE A 25 -1.48 8.71 -16.79
C PHE A 25 -1.08 10.07 -17.40
N CYS A 26 -2.04 10.71 -18.07
CA CYS A 26 -1.95 12.08 -18.56
C CYS A 26 -3.24 12.82 -18.24
N PHE A 27 -3.12 14.06 -17.76
CA PHE A 27 -4.25 14.96 -17.54
C PHE A 27 -4.94 15.31 -18.87
N LEU A 28 -6.27 15.37 -18.84
CA LEU A 28 -7.08 15.71 -20.00
C LEU A 28 -7.19 17.22 -20.22
N ASP A 29 -7.29 18.01 -19.14
CA ASP A 29 -7.53 19.45 -19.20
C ASP A 29 -6.48 20.28 -18.42
N GLN A 30 -6.67 21.62 -18.39
CA GLN A 30 -5.69 22.56 -17.84
C GLN A 30 -5.64 22.63 -16.32
N ASN A 31 -6.77 22.42 -15.63
CA ASN A 31 -6.75 22.30 -14.19
C ASN A 31 -6.10 20.95 -13.87
N LYS A 32 -5.11 20.92 -12.99
CA LYS A 32 -4.37 19.70 -12.67
C LYS A 32 -4.26 19.62 -11.17
N LEU A 33 -5.04 18.71 -10.61
CA LEU A 33 -5.06 18.47 -9.18
C LEU A 33 -4.75 17.01 -8.95
N ILE A 34 -3.87 16.78 -8.00
CA ILE A 34 -3.64 15.47 -7.39
C ILE A 34 -4.15 15.51 -5.96
N PHE A 35 -4.61 14.37 -5.47
CA PHE A 35 -5.08 14.26 -4.10
C PHE A 35 -4.73 12.90 -3.52
N THR A 36 -4.50 12.86 -2.23
CA THR A 36 -4.39 11.63 -1.45
C THR A 36 -5.49 11.58 -0.42
N MET A 37 -5.94 10.36 -0.10
CA MET A 37 -6.84 10.13 1.01
C MET A 37 -6.29 8.98 1.85
N ASP A 38 -6.53 8.99 3.15
CA ASP A 38 -6.13 7.91 4.05
C ASP A 38 -7.33 7.51 4.91
N ILE A 39 -7.60 6.21 5.02
CA ILE A 39 -8.68 5.69 5.85
C ILE A 39 -8.21 5.58 7.30
N THR A 40 -8.79 6.41 8.16
CA THR A 40 -8.45 6.43 9.58
C THR A 40 -8.78 5.08 10.24
N SER A 41 -7.74 4.40 10.72
CA SER A 41 -7.84 3.18 11.53
C SER A 41 -8.63 2.04 10.87
N LEU A 42 -8.49 1.88 9.54
CA LEU A 42 -9.26 0.96 8.69
C LEU A 42 -9.55 -0.41 9.35
N TYR A 43 -8.53 -1.11 9.83
CA TYR A 43 -8.70 -2.46 10.39
C TYR A 43 -9.60 -2.53 11.63
N THR A 44 -9.75 -1.44 12.38
CA THR A 44 -10.48 -1.42 13.65
C THR A 44 -11.94 -0.95 13.52
N VAL A 45 -12.29 -0.33 12.39
CA VAL A 45 -13.58 0.33 12.20
C VAL A 45 -14.56 -0.47 11.35
N ILE A 46 -14.13 -1.55 10.69
CA ILE A 46 -15.00 -2.36 9.82
C ILE A 46 -16.06 -3.07 10.66
N PRO A 47 -17.36 -2.80 10.48
CA PRO A 47 -18.40 -3.54 11.19
C PRO A 47 -18.43 -4.99 10.70
N ASN A 48 -18.41 -5.95 11.63
CA ASN A 48 -18.24 -7.36 11.30
C ASN A 48 -19.33 -7.89 10.36
N ASP A 49 -20.60 -7.57 10.65
CA ASP A 49 -21.74 -7.98 9.82
C ASP A 49 -21.62 -7.45 8.39
N GLU A 50 -21.21 -6.20 8.23
CA GLU A 50 -21.07 -5.55 6.93
C GLU A 50 -19.90 -6.11 6.14
N GLY A 51 -18.76 -6.33 6.79
CA GLY A 51 -17.62 -6.99 6.17
C GLY A 51 -17.91 -8.43 5.76
N LEU A 52 -18.70 -9.17 6.53
CA LEU A 52 -19.16 -10.51 6.14
C LEU A 52 -20.10 -10.45 4.92
N ARG A 53 -21.00 -9.46 4.84
CA ARG A 53 -21.82 -9.24 3.64
C ARG A 53 -20.96 -8.94 2.41
N ALA A 54 -19.95 -8.08 2.56
CA ALA A 54 -19.00 -7.78 1.48
C ALA A 54 -18.24 -9.04 1.03
N LEU A 55 -17.74 -9.85 1.97
CA LEU A 55 -17.09 -11.13 1.64
C LEU A 55 -18.02 -12.08 0.89
N LYS A 56 -19.26 -12.21 1.34
CA LYS A 56 -20.26 -13.06 0.67
C LYS A 56 -20.46 -12.63 -0.79
N HIS A 57 -20.62 -11.33 -1.05
CA HIS A 57 -20.76 -10.79 -2.41
C HIS A 57 -19.64 -11.27 -3.35
N PHE A 58 -18.39 -11.20 -2.89
CA PHE A 58 -17.25 -11.64 -3.70
C PHE A 58 -17.09 -13.16 -3.77
N PHE A 59 -17.37 -13.90 -2.70
CA PHE A 59 -17.32 -15.36 -2.73
C PHE A 59 -18.35 -15.94 -3.70
N ASP A 60 -19.51 -15.30 -3.82
CA ASP A 60 -20.57 -15.65 -4.76
C ASP A 60 -20.23 -15.33 -6.22
N GLN A 61 -19.15 -14.59 -6.47
CA GLN A 61 -18.63 -14.32 -7.83
C GLN A 61 -17.47 -15.24 -8.23
N ARG A 62 -16.94 -16.07 -7.31
CA ARG A 62 -15.87 -17.02 -7.65
C ARG A 62 -16.30 -17.99 -8.73
N THR A 63 -15.39 -18.29 -9.66
CA THR A 63 -15.56 -19.33 -10.68
C THR A 63 -15.61 -20.73 -10.04
N VAL A 64 -14.67 -21.01 -9.13
CA VAL A 64 -14.62 -22.26 -8.35
C VAL A 64 -15.37 -22.07 -7.04
N LYS A 65 -16.47 -22.82 -6.88
CA LYS A 65 -17.35 -22.79 -5.70
C LYS A 65 -16.95 -23.74 -4.58
N GLU A 66 -15.89 -24.52 -4.76
CA GLU A 66 -15.36 -25.41 -3.72
C GLU A 66 -14.14 -24.80 -3.01
N PRO A 67 -14.12 -24.73 -1.66
CA PRO A 67 -15.23 -24.97 -0.75
C PRO A 67 -16.32 -23.88 -0.87
N SER A 68 -17.54 -24.20 -0.44
CA SER A 68 -18.72 -23.33 -0.59
C SER A 68 -18.53 -21.93 -0.04
N SER A 69 -19.27 -20.95 -0.58
CA SER A 69 -19.26 -19.57 -0.08
C SER A 69 -19.62 -19.51 1.42
N GLU A 70 -20.59 -20.33 1.85
CA GLU A 70 -21.04 -20.43 3.24
C GLU A 70 -19.92 -20.95 4.14
N THR A 71 -19.16 -21.95 3.67
CA THR A 71 -18.02 -22.50 4.42
C THR A 71 -16.95 -21.43 4.61
N LEU A 72 -16.58 -20.71 3.54
CA LEU A 72 -15.61 -19.64 3.64
C LEU A 72 -16.08 -18.49 4.52
N LEU A 73 -17.36 -18.13 4.43
CA LEU A 73 -17.96 -17.08 5.24
C LEU A 73 -17.95 -17.47 6.72
N ARG A 74 -18.30 -18.72 7.04
CA ARG A 74 -18.25 -19.23 8.42
C ARG A 74 -16.83 -19.21 8.98
N LEU A 75 -15.83 -19.60 8.18
CA LEU A 75 -14.43 -19.51 8.60
C LEU A 75 -14.00 -18.05 8.86
N ALA A 76 -14.40 -17.12 7.99
CA ALA A 76 -14.13 -15.70 8.20
C ALA A 76 -14.80 -15.16 9.46
N GLU A 77 -16.07 -15.49 9.70
CA GLU A 77 -16.81 -15.11 10.90
C GLU A 77 -16.12 -15.61 12.18
N LEU A 78 -15.64 -16.85 12.20
CA LEU A 78 -14.89 -17.38 13.34
C LEU A 78 -13.61 -16.59 13.61
N VAL A 79 -12.87 -16.21 12.57
CA VAL A 79 -11.65 -15.40 12.72
C VAL A 79 -11.94 -14.00 13.27
N LEU A 80 -13.06 -13.39 12.84
CA LEU A 80 -13.46 -12.05 13.29
C LEU A 80 -14.02 -12.05 14.72
N THR A 81 -14.81 -13.06 15.08
CA THR A 81 -15.58 -13.10 16.35
C THR A 81 -14.86 -13.79 17.51
N LEU A 82 -13.89 -14.67 17.23
CA LEU A 82 -13.10 -15.37 18.26
C LEU A 82 -11.73 -14.71 18.48
N SER A 83 -11.61 -13.43 18.16
CA SER A 83 -10.42 -12.63 18.42
C SER A 83 -10.39 -12.18 19.89
N CYS A 84 -9.60 -12.90 20.69
CA CYS A 84 -9.34 -12.57 22.09
C CYS A 84 -7.84 -12.38 22.33
N PHE A 85 -7.46 -11.39 23.14
CA PHE A 85 -6.07 -11.17 23.54
C PHE A 85 -6.00 -10.70 25.00
N SER A 86 -4.80 -10.69 25.57
CA SER A 86 -4.57 -10.14 26.90
C SER A 86 -3.57 -8.98 26.83
N PHE A 87 -3.81 -7.93 27.60
CA PHE A 87 -2.92 -6.78 27.71
C PHE A 87 -2.98 -6.21 29.12
N GLY A 88 -1.81 -5.94 29.73
CA GLY A 88 -1.74 -5.42 31.09
C GLY A 88 -2.47 -6.29 32.12
N GLY A 89 -2.47 -7.62 31.96
CA GLY A 89 -3.15 -8.56 32.85
C GLY A 89 -4.68 -8.63 32.70
N ASN A 90 -5.27 -7.85 31.79
CA ASN A 90 -6.70 -7.91 31.47
C ASN A 90 -6.92 -8.71 30.17
N TYR A 91 -8.09 -9.34 30.07
CA TYR A 91 -8.55 -10.02 28.87
C TYR A 91 -9.52 -9.15 28.08
N TYR A 92 -9.42 -9.26 26.77
CA TYR A 92 -10.00 -8.36 25.81
C TYR A 92 -10.56 -9.17 24.64
N LYS A 93 -11.82 -8.92 24.29
CA LYS A 93 -12.45 -9.48 23.10
C LYS A 93 -12.70 -8.37 22.09
N GLN A 94 -12.21 -8.54 20.88
CA GLN A 94 -12.47 -7.61 19.80
C GLN A 94 -13.93 -7.77 19.33
N THR A 95 -14.69 -6.67 19.30
CA THR A 95 -16.10 -6.67 18.88
C THR A 95 -16.26 -6.39 17.40
N ASP A 96 -15.42 -5.51 16.85
CA ASP A 96 -15.46 -5.02 15.48
C ASP A 96 -14.06 -4.93 14.87
N GLY A 97 -14.05 -4.84 13.55
CA GLY A 97 -12.83 -4.85 12.76
C GLY A 97 -12.20 -6.23 12.71
N VAL A 98 -10.95 -6.25 12.26
CA VAL A 98 -10.15 -7.46 12.15
C VAL A 98 -8.86 -7.30 12.94
N ALA A 99 -8.47 -8.35 13.66
CA ALA A 99 -7.24 -8.35 14.42
C ALA A 99 -6.03 -8.12 13.50
N MET A 100 -5.18 -7.16 13.88
CA MET A 100 -4.04 -6.79 13.07
C MET A 100 -3.07 -7.96 12.86
N GLY A 101 -2.76 -8.18 11.58
CA GLY A 101 -1.91 -9.22 11.00
C GLY A 101 -2.40 -10.67 11.17
N THR A 102 -3.71 -10.86 11.37
CA THR A 102 -4.34 -12.06 10.83
C THR A 102 -4.02 -12.20 9.34
N LYS A 103 -3.83 -13.44 8.85
CA LYS A 103 -3.50 -13.67 7.43
C LYS A 103 -4.57 -13.14 6.47
N MET A 104 -5.84 -13.13 6.90
CA MET A 104 -6.95 -12.62 6.11
C MET A 104 -7.16 -11.11 6.21
N GLY A 105 -6.61 -10.45 7.23
CA GLY A 105 -6.89 -9.04 7.54
C GLY A 105 -6.73 -8.12 6.34
N PRO A 106 -5.56 -8.08 5.67
CA PRO A 106 -5.35 -7.18 4.54
C PRO A 106 -6.30 -7.42 3.37
N SER A 107 -6.61 -8.69 3.06
CA SER A 107 -7.56 -8.98 1.98
C SER A 107 -9.00 -8.64 2.37
N TYR A 108 -9.39 -8.92 3.61
CA TYR A 108 -10.71 -8.58 4.13
C TYR A 108 -10.97 -7.08 4.09
N ALA A 109 -10.02 -6.28 4.59
CA ALA A 109 -10.12 -4.82 4.57
C ALA A 109 -10.24 -4.27 3.14
N ASN A 110 -9.40 -4.76 2.21
CA ASN A 110 -9.46 -4.36 0.81
C ASN A 110 -10.80 -4.70 0.15
N LEU A 111 -11.35 -5.88 0.40
CA LEU A 111 -12.64 -6.30 -0.15
C LEU A 111 -13.79 -5.49 0.44
N PHE A 112 -13.77 -5.22 1.75
CA PHE A 112 -14.79 -4.38 2.37
C PHE A 112 -14.80 -2.98 1.74
N VAL A 113 -13.64 -2.30 1.68
CA VAL A 113 -13.55 -0.97 1.07
C VAL A 113 -13.92 -1.02 -0.40
N GLY A 114 -13.46 -2.04 -1.15
CA GLY A 114 -13.83 -2.23 -2.56
C GLY A 114 -15.33 -2.42 -2.80
N PHE A 115 -16.02 -3.09 -1.88
CA PHE A 115 -17.48 -3.23 -1.91
C PHE A 115 -18.17 -1.88 -1.71
N ILE A 116 -17.71 -1.10 -0.72
CA ILE A 116 -18.24 0.25 -0.45
C ILE A 116 -17.94 1.20 -1.61
N GLU A 117 -16.74 1.15 -2.19
CA GLU A 117 -16.36 1.93 -3.38
C GLU A 117 -17.28 1.63 -4.56
N HIS A 118 -17.57 0.35 -4.83
CA HIS A 118 -18.50 -0.04 -5.88
C HIS A 118 -19.91 0.53 -5.65
N GLN A 119 -20.41 0.47 -4.42
CA GLN A 119 -21.70 1.06 -4.07
C GLN A 119 -21.69 2.60 -4.18
N PHE A 120 -20.59 3.25 -3.81
CA PHE A 120 -20.44 4.69 -3.95
C PHE A 120 -20.43 5.12 -5.42
N PHE A 121 -19.58 4.52 -6.25
CA PHE A 121 -19.43 4.92 -7.65
C PHE A 121 -20.65 4.60 -8.52
N SER A 122 -21.51 3.67 -8.10
CA SER A 122 -22.81 3.40 -8.74
C SER A 122 -23.89 4.42 -8.39
N GLN A 123 -23.78 5.09 -7.24
CA GLN A 123 -24.73 6.12 -6.78
C GLN A 123 -24.23 7.55 -7.01
N TYR A 124 -22.93 7.74 -7.21
CA TYR A 124 -22.33 9.05 -7.39
C TYR A 124 -22.41 9.50 -8.86
N HIS A 125 -23.10 10.62 -9.09
CA HIS A 125 -23.37 11.20 -10.41
C HIS A 125 -22.55 12.45 -10.72
N GLY A 126 -21.72 12.93 -9.78
CA GLY A 126 -20.86 14.10 -10.00
C GLY A 126 -19.60 13.78 -10.83
N PRO A 127 -18.74 14.79 -11.06
CA PRO A 127 -17.45 14.61 -11.72
C PRO A 127 -16.58 13.59 -10.97
N LYS A 128 -16.07 12.59 -11.69
CA LYS A 128 -15.21 11.54 -11.15
C LYS A 128 -13.75 11.86 -11.48
N PRO A 129 -12.81 11.57 -10.57
CA PRO A 129 -11.38 11.65 -10.89
C PRO A 129 -11.01 10.78 -12.09
N GLU A 130 -10.12 11.28 -12.94
CA GLU A 130 -9.56 10.54 -14.08
C GLU A 130 -8.70 9.36 -13.59
N LEU A 131 -8.05 9.56 -12.44
CA LEU A 131 -7.29 8.53 -11.74
C LEU A 131 -7.82 8.40 -10.31
N HIS A 132 -8.12 7.17 -9.90
CA HIS A 132 -8.40 6.82 -8.51
C HIS A 132 -7.87 5.41 -8.23
N GLY A 133 -6.91 5.31 -7.32
CA GLY A 133 -6.30 4.05 -6.90
C GLY A 133 -6.08 4.00 -5.40
N ARG A 134 -5.96 2.80 -4.86
CA ARG A 134 -5.88 2.53 -3.42
C ARG A 134 -4.94 1.37 -3.13
N TYR A 135 -3.98 1.62 -2.25
CA TYR A 135 -3.14 0.63 -1.60
C TYR A 135 -3.62 0.46 -0.16
N ILE A 136 -4.43 -0.58 0.10
CA ILE A 136 -5.03 -0.83 1.42
C ILE A 136 -5.87 0.36 1.91
N ASP A 137 -5.34 1.20 2.80
CA ASP A 137 -5.92 2.38 3.42
C ASP A 137 -5.51 3.69 2.72
N ASP A 138 -4.35 3.71 2.06
CA ASP A 138 -3.84 4.85 1.30
C ASP A 138 -4.51 4.92 -0.09
N CYS A 139 -5.20 6.01 -0.39
CA CYS A 139 -5.73 6.35 -1.70
C CYS A 139 -4.92 7.46 -2.39
N ILE A 140 -4.89 7.40 -3.72
CA ILE A 140 -4.31 8.40 -4.60
C ILE A 140 -5.28 8.66 -5.75
N GLY A 141 -5.37 9.91 -6.19
CA GLY A 141 -6.06 10.24 -7.41
C GLY A 141 -5.57 11.52 -8.07
N ALA A 142 -6.02 11.70 -9.31
CA ALA A 142 -5.73 12.86 -10.12
C ALA A 142 -6.98 13.23 -10.93
N THR A 143 -7.20 14.53 -11.10
CA THR A 143 -8.36 15.06 -11.83
C THR A 143 -8.02 16.38 -12.50
N SER A 144 -8.67 16.65 -13.63
CA SER A 144 -8.74 17.98 -14.21
C SER A 144 -10.01 18.77 -13.89
N SER A 145 -10.78 18.33 -12.90
CA SER A 145 -11.88 19.12 -12.33
C SER A 145 -11.40 20.33 -11.53
N THR A 146 -12.33 21.23 -11.22
CA THR A 146 -12.08 22.35 -10.30
C THR A 146 -11.83 21.84 -8.87
N LYS A 147 -11.19 22.67 -8.05
CA LYS A 147 -10.91 22.33 -6.64
C LYS A 147 -12.23 22.15 -5.87
N GLU A 148 -13.25 22.91 -6.21
CA GLU A 148 -14.58 22.84 -5.63
C GLU A 148 -15.25 21.49 -5.93
N GLU A 149 -15.25 21.05 -7.20
CA GLU A 149 -15.80 19.76 -7.60
C GLU A 149 -15.05 18.59 -6.94
N LEU A 150 -13.72 18.66 -6.90
CA LEU A 150 -12.91 17.66 -6.22
C LEU A 150 -13.22 17.61 -4.72
N THR A 151 -13.39 18.77 -4.08
CA THR A 151 -13.76 18.84 -2.66
C THR A 151 -15.14 18.25 -2.41
N GLN A 152 -16.10 18.46 -3.32
CA GLN A 152 -17.42 17.84 -3.26
C GLN A 152 -17.34 16.32 -3.40
N PHE A 153 -16.54 15.82 -4.35
CA PHE A 153 -16.27 14.39 -4.51
C PHE A 153 -15.72 13.77 -3.22
N ILE A 154 -14.65 14.33 -2.67
CA ILE A 154 -14.01 13.83 -1.45
C ILE A 154 -14.98 13.88 -0.25
N THR A 155 -15.75 14.96 -0.12
CA THR A 155 -16.76 15.09 0.94
C THR A 155 -17.85 14.04 0.81
N ALA A 156 -18.28 13.73 -0.41
CA ALA A 156 -19.26 12.68 -0.69
C ALA A 156 -18.71 11.30 -0.31
N VAL A 157 -17.46 10.98 -0.69
CA VAL A 157 -16.78 9.72 -0.29
C VAL A 157 -16.73 9.61 1.24
N ASN A 158 -16.28 10.66 1.94
CA ASN A 158 -16.13 10.65 3.39
C ASN A 158 -17.47 10.56 4.17
N SER A 159 -18.57 10.96 3.52
CA SER A 159 -19.91 10.92 4.09
C SER A 159 -20.68 9.65 3.73
N PHE A 160 -20.18 8.84 2.79
CA PHE A 160 -20.93 7.72 2.23
C PHE A 160 -21.15 6.57 3.22
N HIS A 161 -20.13 6.23 4.01
CA HIS A 161 -20.22 5.15 5.00
C HIS A 161 -19.87 5.67 6.40
N PRO A 162 -20.70 5.41 7.44
CA PRO A 162 -20.47 5.97 8.77
C PRO A 162 -19.15 5.50 9.40
N ALA A 163 -18.77 4.25 9.16
CA ALA A 163 -17.55 3.67 9.73
C ALA A 163 -16.25 4.07 9.00
N LEU A 164 -16.33 4.49 7.73
CA LEU A 164 -15.14 4.89 6.98
C LEU A 164 -14.99 6.41 7.10
N LYS A 165 -13.84 6.82 7.63
CA LYS A 165 -13.47 8.23 7.75
C LYS A 165 -12.14 8.42 7.07
N TYR A 166 -12.06 9.48 6.29
CA TYR A 166 -10.92 9.78 5.45
C TYR A 166 -10.28 11.08 5.93
N THR A 167 -8.95 11.10 5.99
CA THR A 167 -8.17 12.34 5.92
C THR A 167 -7.71 12.53 4.49
N TRP A 168 -7.53 13.76 4.02
CA TRP A 168 -7.14 14.00 2.63
C TRP A 168 -6.25 15.23 2.48
N GLU A 169 -5.48 15.24 1.41
CA GLU A 169 -4.65 16.36 0.97
C GLU A 169 -4.85 16.58 -0.52
N ILE A 170 -4.94 17.85 -0.96
CA ILE A 170 -5.10 18.23 -2.36
C ILE A 170 -3.95 19.17 -2.71
N SER A 171 -3.31 18.94 -3.85
CA SER A 171 -2.20 19.75 -4.34
C SER A 171 -2.28 19.94 -5.86
N ASP A 172 -1.83 21.10 -6.31
CA ASP A 172 -1.63 21.46 -7.72
C ASP A 172 -0.15 21.31 -8.15
N THR A 173 0.73 20.87 -7.25
CA THR A 173 2.17 20.79 -7.49
C THR A 173 2.73 19.42 -7.18
N SER A 174 2.67 18.98 -5.92
CA SER A 174 3.20 17.68 -5.48
C SER A 174 2.54 17.16 -4.21
N LEU A 175 2.53 15.83 -4.04
CA LEU A 175 2.07 15.10 -2.85
C LEU A 175 2.94 13.87 -2.59
N ALA A 176 2.81 13.31 -1.40
CA ALA A 176 3.40 12.02 -1.05
C ALA A 176 2.33 10.93 -1.05
N PHE A 177 2.63 9.80 -1.70
CA PHE A 177 1.85 8.56 -1.65
C PHE A 177 2.79 7.39 -1.40
N LEU A 178 2.60 6.68 -0.29
CA LEU A 178 3.55 5.68 0.21
C LEU A 178 4.97 6.30 0.33
N ASP A 179 5.95 5.69 -0.34
CA ASP A 179 7.34 6.12 -0.42
C ASP A 179 7.62 6.98 -1.67
N ILE A 180 6.58 7.45 -2.36
CA ILE A 180 6.67 8.13 -3.66
C ILE A 180 6.27 9.59 -3.48
N LYS A 181 7.14 10.51 -3.87
CA LYS A 181 6.76 11.90 -4.09
C LYS A 181 6.27 12.02 -5.53
N ILE A 182 5.01 12.37 -5.70
CA ILE A 182 4.38 12.57 -7.00
C ILE A 182 4.31 14.07 -7.25
N SER A 183 4.76 14.53 -8.41
CA SER A 183 4.73 15.93 -8.82
C SER A 183 4.09 16.06 -10.20
N ILE A 184 3.35 17.14 -10.44
CA ILE A 184 2.74 17.44 -11.73
C ILE A 184 3.80 18.07 -12.62
N GLU A 185 4.06 17.47 -13.79
CA GLU A 185 5.04 17.98 -14.75
C GLU A 185 4.45 17.95 -16.17
N GLY A 186 4.22 19.13 -16.75
CA GLY A 186 3.48 19.24 -18.00
C GLY A 186 2.08 18.64 -17.86
N ASN A 187 1.72 17.68 -18.71
CA ASN A 187 0.47 16.93 -18.62
C ASN A 187 0.61 15.57 -17.94
N GLY A 188 1.80 15.20 -17.47
CA GLY A 188 2.06 13.91 -16.83
C GLY A 188 2.36 14.03 -15.34
N LEU A 189 2.71 12.88 -14.75
CA LEU A 189 3.19 12.78 -13.38
C LEU A 189 4.67 12.40 -13.35
N CYS A 190 5.44 13.15 -12.59
CA CYS A 190 6.83 12.88 -12.28
C CYS A 190 6.95 12.29 -10.87
N THR A 191 7.85 11.33 -10.69
CA THR A 191 8.00 10.58 -9.43
C THR A 191 9.41 10.73 -8.88
N SER A 192 9.52 10.79 -7.56
CA SER A 192 10.77 10.82 -6.80
C SER A 192 10.60 10.03 -5.51
N VAL A 193 11.69 9.77 -4.79
CA VAL A 193 11.62 9.16 -3.46
C VAL A 193 11.06 10.16 -2.45
N TYR A 194 10.11 9.71 -1.63
CA TYR A 194 9.67 10.41 -0.43
C TYR A 194 10.18 9.71 0.81
N TYR A 195 10.71 10.49 1.76
CA TYR A 195 11.07 10.03 3.09
C TYR A 195 10.16 10.73 4.09
N LYS A 196 9.46 9.94 4.91
CA LYS A 196 8.64 10.50 5.99
C LYS A 196 9.57 11.28 6.96
N PRO A 197 9.12 12.39 7.56
CA PRO A 197 9.92 13.12 8.55
C PRO A 197 10.39 12.26 9.73
N THR A 198 9.68 11.17 10.01
CA THR A 198 10.00 10.18 11.05
C THR A 198 11.00 9.11 10.60
N ASP A 199 11.39 9.08 9.33
CA ASP A 199 12.38 8.15 8.81
C ASP A 199 13.78 8.51 9.32
N SER A 200 14.31 7.66 10.19
CA SER A 200 15.66 7.80 10.74
C SER A 200 16.76 7.30 9.80
N HIS A 201 16.39 6.73 8.64
CA HIS A 201 17.30 6.10 7.69
C HIS A 201 18.18 5.03 8.36
N SER A 202 17.60 4.29 9.32
CA SER A 202 18.30 3.33 10.19
C SER A 202 18.59 2.01 9.47
N TYR A 203 19.36 2.05 8.38
CA TYR A 203 19.87 0.84 7.73
C TYR A 203 20.68 -0.02 8.69
N LEU A 204 20.86 -1.31 8.40
CA LEU A 204 21.65 -2.20 9.24
C LEU A 204 23.09 -1.68 9.41
N LEU A 205 23.62 -1.60 10.65
CA LEU A 205 25.03 -1.23 10.88
C LEU A 205 25.99 -2.20 10.18
N TYR A 206 27.04 -1.68 9.55
CA TYR A 206 28.02 -2.55 8.89
C TYR A 206 28.76 -3.48 9.87
N SER A 207 28.95 -3.01 11.12
CA SER A 207 29.54 -3.78 12.22
C SER A 207 28.64 -4.84 12.83
N SER A 208 27.36 -4.92 12.42
CA SER A 208 26.44 -5.92 12.95
C SER A 208 26.87 -7.36 12.60
N SER A 209 26.44 -8.31 13.43
CA SER A 209 26.72 -9.74 13.29
C SER A 209 25.98 -10.43 12.14
N GLN A 210 25.31 -9.67 11.27
CA GLN A 210 24.64 -10.22 10.09
C GLN A 210 25.67 -10.67 9.05
N PRO A 211 25.35 -11.70 8.24
CA PRO A 211 26.24 -12.18 7.20
C PRO A 211 26.67 -11.06 6.23
N SER A 212 27.93 -11.08 5.82
CA SER A 212 28.50 -10.04 4.95
C SER A 212 27.74 -9.87 3.63
N HIS A 213 27.22 -10.97 3.06
CA HIS A 213 26.44 -10.90 1.81
C HIS A 213 25.13 -10.13 1.98
N VAL A 214 24.46 -10.22 3.14
CA VAL A 214 23.24 -9.45 3.44
C VAL A 214 23.60 -7.97 3.48
N LYS A 215 24.61 -7.60 4.28
CA LYS A 215 25.08 -6.21 4.41
C LYS A 215 25.47 -5.63 3.04
N ASN A 216 26.32 -6.33 2.29
CA ASN A 216 26.82 -5.86 1.01
C ASN A 216 25.74 -5.77 -0.08
N SER A 217 24.58 -6.42 0.08
CA SER A 217 23.45 -6.30 -0.85
C SER A 217 22.59 -5.05 -0.62
N ILE A 218 22.61 -4.50 0.61
CA ILE A 218 21.74 -3.38 0.99
C ILE A 218 21.98 -2.14 0.12
N PRO A 219 23.23 -1.66 -0.10
CA PRO A 219 23.44 -0.49 -0.95
C PRO A 219 22.86 -0.64 -2.35
N PHE A 220 23.18 -1.74 -3.05
CA PHE A 220 22.64 -1.99 -4.38
C PHE A 220 21.09 -1.99 -4.38
N SER A 221 20.45 -2.67 -3.43
CA SER A 221 18.99 -2.69 -3.36
C SER A 221 18.35 -1.31 -3.13
N GLN A 222 18.99 -0.44 -2.34
CA GLN A 222 18.50 0.92 -2.11
C GLN A 222 18.70 1.82 -3.32
N PHE A 223 19.84 1.74 -4.02
CA PHE A 223 20.02 2.47 -5.27
C PHE A 223 19.08 1.96 -6.36
N LEU A 224 18.83 0.64 -6.44
CA LEU A 224 17.85 0.08 -7.37
C LEU A 224 16.42 0.58 -7.05
N ARG A 225 16.07 0.72 -5.77
CA ARG A 225 14.82 1.36 -5.35
C ARG A 225 14.75 2.81 -5.82
N LEU A 226 15.80 3.61 -5.64
CA LEU A 226 15.86 4.99 -6.15
C LEU A 226 15.72 5.03 -7.68
N ARG A 227 16.39 4.13 -8.40
CA ARG A 227 16.32 4.03 -9.86
C ARG A 227 14.91 3.77 -10.38
N ARG A 228 14.09 3.03 -9.62
CA ARG A 228 12.67 2.80 -9.93
C ARG A 228 11.83 4.05 -9.64
N LEU A 229 12.03 4.63 -8.46
CA LEU A 229 11.20 5.73 -7.93
C LEU A 229 11.42 7.07 -8.64
N CYS A 230 12.64 7.38 -9.06
CA CYS A 230 12.96 8.66 -9.68
C CYS A 230 12.65 8.58 -11.18
N SER A 231 11.76 9.42 -11.69
CA SER A 231 11.45 9.51 -13.12
C SER A 231 12.60 10.10 -13.93
N ASP A 232 13.39 10.99 -13.32
CA ASP A 232 14.48 11.72 -13.94
C ASP A 232 15.86 11.28 -13.43
N ASP A 233 16.85 11.25 -14.32
CA ASP A 233 18.22 10.81 -14.03
C ASP A 233 19.01 11.79 -13.17
N SER A 234 18.72 13.09 -13.28
CA SER A 234 19.32 14.10 -12.41
C SER A 234 18.78 13.96 -10.98
N ASP A 235 17.48 13.72 -10.82
CA ASP A 235 16.89 13.44 -9.50
C ASP A 235 17.47 12.15 -8.90
N PHE A 236 17.56 11.07 -9.69
CA PHE A 236 18.24 9.84 -9.24
C PHE A 236 19.66 10.10 -8.74
N SER A 237 20.42 10.95 -9.42
CA SER A 237 21.80 11.28 -9.05
C SER A 237 21.84 12.03 -7.72
N VAL A 238 21.01 13.07 -7.55
CA VAL A 238 20.90 13.84 -6.30
C VAL A 238 20.46 12.96 -5.13
N LYS A 239 19.46 12.11 -5.33
CA LYS A 239 18.98 11.18 -4.28
C LYS A 239 20.02 10.12 -3.94
N SER A 240 20.82 9.70 -4.91
CA SER A 240 21.91 8.74 -4.69
C SER A 240 23.05 9.34 -3.85
N GLU A 241 23.37 10.63 -4.03
CA GLU A 241 24.34 11.32 -3.17
C GLU A 241 23.87 11.36 -1.72
N ALA A 242 22.61 11.70 -1.47
CA ALA A 242 22.02 11.66 -0.13
C ALA A 242 22.05 10.23 0.46
N MET A 243 21.74 9.22 -0.36
CA MET A 243 21.81 7.80 0.05
C MET A 243 23.24 7.38 0.45
N CYS A 244 24.26 7.87 -0.23
CA CYS A 244 25.66 7.63 0.15
C CYS A 244 25.95 8.16 1.56
N GLN A 245 25.46 9.36 1.89
CA GLN A 245 25.61 9.94 3.23
C GLN A 245 24.89 9.12 4.30
N PHE A 246 23.74 8.53 3.98
CA PHE A 246 23.06 7.62 4.91
C PHE A 246 23.87 6.37 5.19
N PHE A 247 24.49 5.76 4.18
CA PHE A 247 25.34 4.59 4.37
C PHE A 247 26.64 4.89 5.11
N ASP A 248 27.24 6.06 4.87
CA ASP A 248 28.42 6.54 5.59
C ASP A 248 28.15 6.61 7.11
N LYS A 249 27.02 7.20 7.51
CA LYS A 249 26.56 7.23 8.92
C LYS A 249 26.34 5.84 9.54
N ARG A 250 26.22 4.78 8.73
CA ARG A 250 26.05 3.39 9.18
C ARG A 250 27.33 2.56 9.08
N GLY A 251 28.45 3.20 8.73
CA GLY A 251 29.79 2.61 8.69
C GLY A 251 30.03 1.69 7.50
N TYR A 252 29.27 1.84 6.41
CA TYR A 252 29.50 1.04 5.21
C TYR A 252 30.81 1.45 4.52
N PRO A 253 31.66 0.50 4.09
CA PRO A 253 32.83 0.82 3.30
C PRO A 253 32.44 1.50 1.99
N VAL A 254 33.14 2.59 1.65
CA VAL A 254 32.90 3.37 0.42
C VAL A 254 32.91 2.48 -0.82
N SER A 255 33.82 1.51 -0.90
CA SER A 255 33.89 0.56 -2.02
C SER A 255 32.60 -0.25 -2.22
N VAL A 256 31.94 -0.66 -1.14
CA VAL A 256 30.68 -1.43 -1.20
C VAL A 256 29.53 -0.53 -1.65
N VAL A 257 29.46 0.70 -1.14
CA VAL A 257 28.42 1.67 -1.51
C VAL A 257 28.56 2.06 -2.98
N GLN A 258 29.77 2.41 -3.41
CA GLN A 258 30.05 2.81 -4.80
C GLN A 258 29.82 1.67 -5.79
N ALA A 259 30.20 0.43 -5.44
CA ALA A 259 29.87 -0.73 -6.27
C ALA A 259 28.35 -0.91 -6.46
N GLY A 260 27.57 -0.70 -5.39
CA GLY A 260 26.11 -0.71 -5.46
C GLY A 260 25.54 0.41 -6.32
N TYR A 261 26.05 1.63 -6.16
CA TYR A 261 25.64 2.79 -6.94
C TYR A 261 25.92 2.61 -8.43
N HIS A 262 27.17 2.30 -8.81
CA HIS A 262 27.55 2.11 -10.22
C HIS A 262 26.73 1.02 -10.90
N ARG A 263 26.48 -0.09 -10.19
CA ARG A 263 25.64 -1.18 -10.73
C ARG A 263 24.21 -0.72 -10.97
N ALA A 264 23.61 0.06 -10.07
CA ALA A 264 22.26 0.59 -10.25
C ALA A 264 22.21 1.72 -11.30
N GLN A 265 23.28 2.49 -11.46
CA GLN A 265 23.38 3.56 -12.44
C GLN A 265 23.29 3.01 -13.88
N GLN A 266 23.91 1.86 -14.13
CA GLN A 266 23.90 1.17 -15.43
C GLN A 266 22.55 0.53 -15.80
N ILE A 267 21.62 0.41 -14.85
CA ILE A 267 20.31 -0.18 -15.09
C ILE A 267 19.36 0.93 -15.53
N ASP A 268 18.80 0.76 -16.73
CA ASP A 268 17.72 1.62 -17.22
C ASP A 268 16.49 1.53 -16.33
N ARG A 269 15.77 2.64 -16.15
CA ARG A 269 14.59 2.68 -15.28
C ARG A 269 13.49 1.73 -15.76
N GLN A 270 13.22 1.64 -17.07
CA GLN A 270 12.19 0.74 -17.59
C GLN A 270 12.56 -0.71 -17.31
N ALA A 271 13.83 -1.07 -17.50
CA ALA A 271 14.33 -2.39 -17.12
C ALA A 271 14.22 -2.65 -15.61
N ALA A 272 14.46 -1.63 -14.77
CA ALA A 272 14.31 -1.75 -13.32
C ALA A 272 12.84 -1.94 -12.88
N LEU A 273 11.88 -1.38 -13.63
CA LEU A 273 10.43 -1.50 -13.41
C LEU A 273 9.84 -2.80 -13.98
N GLN A 274 10.56 -3.56 -14.80
CA GLN A 274 10.11 -4.88 -15.22
C GLN A 274 10.28 -5.87 -14.07
N THR A 275 9.21 -6.61 -13.76
CA THR A 275 9.31 -7.74 -12.84
C THR A 275 9.93 -8.90 -13.62
N ALA A 276 11.05 -9.44 -13.14
CA ALA A 276 11.55 -10.70 -13.68
C ALA A 276 10.48 -11.76 -13.43
N GLU A 277 9.84 -12.26 -14.50
CA GLU A 277 9.05 -13.48 -14.43
C GLU A 277 9.99 -14.58 -13.98
N LYS A 278 9.87 -15.01 -12.72
CA LYS A 278 10.46 -16.28 -12.33
C LYS A 278 9.67 -17.34 -13.07
N GLU A 279 10.29 -18.00 -14.02
CA GLU A 279 9.88 -19.34 -14.45
C GLU A 279 9.76 -20.19 -13.19
N THR A 280 8.53 -20.36 -12.70
CA THR A 280 8.24 -21.39 -11.72
C THR A 280 8.38 -22.71 -12.45
N SER A 281 9.53 -23.36 -12.32
CA SER A 281 9.60 -24.79 -12.56
C SER A 281 8.55 -25.45 -11.65
N ASP A 282 7.60 -26.17 -12.24
CA ASP A 282 6.56 -26.98 -11.59
C ASP A 282 7.19 -28.01 -10.65
N SER A 283 7.65 -27.57 -9.49
CA SER A 283 7.92 -28.42 -8.34
C SER A 283 6.94 -28.01 -7.26
N GLU A 284 5.93 -28.85 -7.06
CA GLU A 284 4.97 -28.79 -5.96
C GLU A 284 5.70 -28.93 -4.62
N ILE A 285 6.38 -27.87 -4.19
CA ILE A 285 6.88 -27.77 -2.81
C ILE A 285 6.03 -26.70 -2.13
N GLN A 286 4.90 -27.13 -1.57
CA GLN A 286 4.16 -26.33 -0.59
C GLN A 286 5.02 -26.16 0.67
N ARG A 287 5.78 -25.05 0.72
CA ARG A 287 6.50 -24.67 1.94
C ARG A 287 5.50 -24.09 2.94
N LEU A 288 5.16 -24.88 3.96
CA LEU A 288 4.37 -24.43 5.09
C LEU A 288 5.24 -23.50 5.96
N ALA A 289 5.07 -22.18 5.81
CA ALA A 289 5.69 -21.21 6.69
C ALA A 289 4.90 -21.11 8.02
N LEU A 290 5.46 -21.69 9.08
CA LEU A 290 5.00 -21.50 10.46
C LEU A 290 5.61 -20.19 10.99
N SER A 291 4.78 -19.17 11.21
CA SER A 291 5.20 -17.92 11.86
C SER A 291 4.74 -17.92 13.31
N PHE A 292 5.67 -17.84 14.26
CA PHE A 292 5.36 -17.55 15.66
C PHE A 292 5.12 -16.04 15.82
N ARG A 293 3.97 -15.64 16.37
CA ARG A 293 3.63 -14.24 16.65
C ARG A 293 4.09 -13.86 18.06
N ASN A 294 4.83 -12.76 18.17
CA ASN A 294 5.15 -12.09 19.43
C ASN A 294 4.11 -10.96 19.65
N PRO A 295 3.30 -10.97 20.73
CA PRO A 295 2.10 -10.15 20.84
C PRO A 295 2.32 -8.89 21.68
N HIS A 296 2.94 -7.84 21.15
CA HIS A 296 2.89 -6.53 21.80
C HIS A 296 2.81 -5.41 20.77
N LEU A 297 1.78 -4.56 20.94
CA LEU A 297 1.53 -3.21 20.38
C LEU A 297 0.23 -3.14 19.58
N PHE A 298 -0.94 -2.93 20.21
CA PHE A 298 -2.08 -2.28 19.55
C PHE A 298 -2.96 -1.53 20.57
N HIS A 299 -3.45 -0.36 20.17
CA HIS A 299 -4.60 0.32 20.77
C HIS A 299 -5.85 -0.08 19.96
N SER A 300 -6.93 -0.45 20.64
CA SER A 300 -8.18 -0.87 19.99
C SER A 300 -9.41 -0.52 20.84
N ASN A 301 -10.57 -0.44 20.17
CA ASN A 301 -11.88 -0.38 20.82
C ASN A 301 -12.16 -1.74 21.44
N VAL A 302 -12.19 -1.80 22.78
CA VAL A 302 -12.41 -3.05 23.49
C VAL A 302 -13.37 -2.89 24.64
N THR A 303 -14.26 -3.86 24.79
CA THR A 303 -15.06 -4.05 25.99
C THR A 303 -14.33 -4.95 26.98
N LYS A 304 -14.29 -4.53 28.25
CA LYS A 304 -13.73 -5.31 29.35
C LYS A 304 -14.69 -6.45 29.67
N THR A 305 -14.19 -7.68 29.65
CA THR A 305 -14.87 -8.84 30.26
C THR A 305 -14.62 -8.87 31.76
#